data_AF-R2SZI7-F1
#
_entry.id   AF-R2SZI7-F1
#
_cell.length_a   1.000
_cell.length_b   1.000
_cell.length_c   1.000
_cell.angle_alpha   90.00
_cell.angle_beta   90.00
_cell.angle_gamma   90.00
#
_symmetry.space_group_name_H-M   'P 1'
#
loop_
_entity.id
_entity.type
_entity.pdbx_description
1 polymer ?
#
loop_
_entity_poly.entity_id
_entity_poly.type
_entity_poly.pdbx_seq_one_letter_code
_entity_poly.pdbx_strand_id
1 'polypeptide(L)'
;MKDKKNYYQKYRYYFLGEILLLIGWITNFVFFSRFYEEAIFYVDKNAKLIIQLLFVVNYYLEDLLKYLFVAFLLMTLNLFLILIFYIKNKQEVTKQKEMNYSMIAFLVLLVVNVIALMTTIIWPLFLLLFIVSMTIVYIIYVITKYLYEEKDERYEENETVKVEGPFQTKEAAEKYSKEFLAHWTDYFTKKGYNLVKYIECDASNEWHVEIIVQSIK
;
A
#
# COMPACT_ATOMS: atom_id res chain seq x y z
N MET A 1 23.82 2.26 -13.52
CA MET A 1 23.39 3.69 -13.51
C MET A 1 22.27 4.00 -14.50
N LYS A 2 22.27 3.43 -15.72
CA LYS A 2 21.17 3.57 -16.70
C LYS A 2 19.80 3.07 -16.19
N ASP A 3 19.74 1.93 -15.50
CA ASP A 3 18.46 1.38 -15.00
C ASP A 3 17.82 2.17 -13.85
N LYS A 4 18.65 2.75 -12.96
CA LYS A 4 18.20 3.66 -11.90
C LYS A 4 17.56 4.91 -12.48
N LYS A 5 18.16 5.48 -13.53
CA LYS A 5 17.63 6.67 -14.22
C LYS A 5 16.22 6.41 -14.77
N ASN A 6 15.96 5.17 -15.23
CA ASN A 6 14.67 4.76 -15.76
C ASN A 6 13.59 4.56 -14.68
N TYR A 7 13.97 4.11 -13.46
CA TYR A 7 13.03 3.97 -12.33
C TYR A 7 12.49 5.33 -11.84
N TYR A 8 13.38 6.27 -11.49
CA TYR A 8 12.96 7.59 -11.00
C TYR A 8 12.19 8.39 -12.05
N GLN A 9 12.48 8.19 -13.34
CA GLN A 9 11.73 8.81 -14.42
C GLN A 9 10.31 8.23 -14.54
N LYS A 10 10.14 6.92 -14.33
CA LYS A 10 8.82 6.25 -14.32
C LYS A 10 7.95 6.65 -13.12
N TYR A 11 8.55 6.81 -11.95
CA TYR A 11 7.84 7.21 -10.71
C TYR A 11 7.94 8.70 -10.39
N ARG A 12 8.36 9.53 -11.35
CA ARG A 12 8.59 10.97 -11.18
C ARG A 12 7.43 11.69 -10.48
N TYR A 13 6.19 11.37 -10.86
CA TYR A 13 5.01 11.99 -10.25
C TYR A 13 4.84 11.66 -8.77
N TYR A 14 5.23 10.46 -8.31
CA TYR A 14 5.18 10.10 -6.90
C TYR A 14 6.20 10.90 -6.10
N PHE A 15 7.43 10.99 -6.58
CA PHE A 15 8.48 11.79 -5.94
C PHE A 15 8.15 13.29 -5.94
N LEU A 16 7.55 13.81 -7.02
CA LEU A 16 7.04 15.19 -7.03
C LEU A 16 5.92 15.39 -6.00
N GLY A 17 4.98 14.46 -5.92
CA GLY A 17 3.92 14.47 -4.92
C GLY A 17 4.46 14.43 -3.49
N GLU A 18 5.46 13.59 -3.22
CA GLU A 18 6.13 13.54 -1.92
C GLU A 18 6.83 14.86 -1.58
N ILE A 19 7.57 15.46 -2.52
CA ILE A 19 8.22 16.77 -2.31
C ILE A 19 7.19 17.85 -2.00
N LEU A 20 6.06 17.88 -2.72
CA LEU A 20 4.97 18.82 -2.45
C LEU A 20 4.37 18.60 -1.05
N LEU A 21 4.16 17.35 -0.65
CA LEU A 21 3.67 17.01 0.69
C LEU A 21 4.69 17.39 1.77
N LEU A 22 5.98 17.20 1.53
CA LEU A 22 7.04 17.62 2.45
C LEU A 22 7.06 19.13 2.63
N ILE A 23 6.95 19.90 1.54
CA ILE A 23 6.83 21.37 1.61
C ILE A 23 5.57 21.75 2.40
N GLY A 24 4.45 21.07 2.16
CA GLY A 24 3.21 21.27 2.90
C GLY A 24 3.38 20.99 4.40
N TRP A 25 4.03 19.89 4.77
CA TRP A 25 4.34 19.54 6.15
C TRP A 25 5.23 20.57 6.83
N ILE A 26 6.34 20.96 6.20
CA ILE A 26 7.26 21.98 6.73
C ILE A 26 6.51 23.30 6.93
N THR A 27 5.74 23.73 5.94
CA THR A 27 4.98 24.98 5.99
C THR A 27 3.95 24.94 7.13
N ASN A 28 3.16 23.88 7.21
CA ASN A 28 2.17 23.70 8.27
C ASN A 28 2.84 23.63 9.66
N PHE A 29 3.96 22.93 9.78
CA PHE A 29 4.72 22.84 11.02
C PHE A 29 5.22 24.21 11.47
N VAL A 30 5.84 25.00 10.59
CA VAL A 30 6.34 26.35 10.92
C VAL A 30 5.21 27.26 11.40
N PHE A 31 4.08 27.30 10.69
CA PHE A 31 2.94 28.14 11.11
C PHE A 31 2.30 27.64 12.40
N PHE A 32 2.11 26.33 12.52
CA PHE A 32 1.56 25.73 13.72
C PHE A 32 2.47 25.95 14.93
N SER A 33 3.79 25.84 14.79
CA SER A 33 4.74 26.09 15.89
C SER A 33 4.63 27.53 16.40
N ARG A 34 4.53 28.52 15.51
CA ARG A 34 4.36 29.93 15.92
C ARG A 34 3.04 30.15 16.66
N PHE A 35 1.94 29.65 16.09
CA PHE A 35 0.64 29.67 16.74
C PHE A 35 0.67 28.97 18.11
N TYR A 36 1.33 27.81 18.19
CA TYR A 36 1.39 27.00 19.39
C TYR A 36 2.21 27.67 20.50
N GLU A 37 3.33 28.33 20.16
CA GLU A 37 4.12 29.13 21.10
C GLU A 37 3.30 30.28 21.70
N GLU A 38 2.51 30.97 20.87
CA GLU A 38 1.61 32.03 21.34
C GLU A 38 0.50 31.47 22.23
N ALA A 39 -0.15 30.39 21.81
CA ALA A 39 -1.25 29.79 22.55
C ALA A 39 -0.80 29.21 23.91
N ILE A 40 0.35 28.53 23.96
CA ILE A 40 0.84 27.87 25.17
C ILE A 40 1.39 28.86 26.20
N PHE A 41 1.79 30.07 25.78
CA PHE A 41 2.26 31.11 26.70
C PHE A 41 1.21 31.46 27.77
N TYR A 42 -0.07 31.43 27.39
CA TYR A 42 -1.20 31.76 28.28
C TYR A 42 -1.74 30.55 29.06
N VAL A 43 -1.24 29.36 28.79
CA VAL A 43 -1.70 28.12 29.43
C VAL A 43 -0.93 27.91 30.75
N ASP A 44 -1.67 27.65 31.83
CA ASP A 44 -1.06 27.22 33.09
C ASP A 44 -0.44 25.82 32.93
N LYS A 45 0.89 25.77 32.97
CA LYS A 45 1.67 24.54 32.82
C LYS A 45 1.48 23.55 33.98
N ASN A 46 1.01 24.01 35.14
CA ASN A 46 0.75 23.15 36.29
C ASN A 46 -0.65 22.53 36.25
N ALA A 47 -1.54 23.01 35.38
CA ALA A 47 -2.87 22.43 35.21
C ALA A 47 -2.79 21.04 34.58
N LYS A 48 -3.82 20.21 34.81
CA LYS A 48 -3.93 18.91 34.14
C LYS A 48 -4.05 19.10 32.62
N LEU A 49 -3.54 18.16 31.83
CA LEU A 49 -3.57 18.19 30.36
C LEU A 49 -4.95 18.50 29.79
N ILE A 50 -6.02 17.92 30.36
CA ILE A 50 -7.38 18.18 29.88
C ILE A 50 -7.80 19.65 30.06
N ILE A 51 -7.36 20.29 31.14
CA ILE A 51 -7.64 21.71 31.41
C ILE A 51 -6.86 22.59 30.43
N GLN A 52 -5.58 22.25 30.20
CA GLN A 52 -4.74 22.94 29.23
C GLN A 52 -5.31 22.83 27.81
N LEU A 53 -5.74 21.64 27.41
CA LEU A 53 -6.39 21.41 26.12
C LEU A 53 -7.70 22.18 26.00
N LEU A 54 -8.55 22.14 27.04
CA LEU A 54 -9.82 22.85 27.06
C LEU A 54 -9.64 24.36 26.97
N PHE A 55 -8.58 24.91 27.57
CA PHE A 55 -8.20 26.30 27.41
C PHE A 55 -7.88 26.63 25.95
N VAL A 56 -6.98 25.85 25.31
CA VAL A 56 -6.61 26.10 23.91
C VAL A 56 -7.82 25.97 22.99
N VAL A 57 -8.63 24.93 23.18
CA VAL A 57 -9.83 24.70 22.38
C VAL A 57 -10.86 25.82 22.57
N ASN A 58 -11.00 26.39 23.77
CA ASN A 58 -11.99 27.44 24.02
C ASN A 58 -11.57 28.81 23.45
N TYR A 59 -10.29 29.16 23.59
CA TYR A 59 -9.82 30.50 23.20
C TYR A 59 -9.25 30.57 21.78
N TYR A 60 -8.79 29.45 21.23
CA TYR A 60 -8.10 29.40 19.93
C TYR A 60 -8.74 28.41 18.95
N LEU A 61 -10.03 28.09 19.12
CA LEU A 61 -10.72 27.05 18.35
C LEU A 61 -10.55 27.22 16.85
N GLU A 62 -10.79 28.43 16.34
CA GLU A 62 -10.85 28.70 14.91
C GLU A 62 -9.49 28.44 14.24
N ASP A 63 -8.43 29.02 14.81
CA ASP A 63 -7.08 28.85 14.29
C ASP A 63 -6.57 27.42 14.48
N LEU A 64 -6.90 26.81 15.62
CA LEU A 64 -6.62 25.40 15.87
C LEU A 64 -7.25 24.51 14.79
N LEU A 65 -8.52 24.72 14.46
CA LEU A 65 -9.22 23.93 13.43
C LEU A 65 -8.58 24.10 12.04
N LYS A 66 -8.08 25.30 11.70
CA LYS A 66 -7.36 25.53 10.42
C LYS A 66 -6.13 24.63 10.33
N TYR A 67 -5.27 24.62 11.36
CA TYR A 67 -4.05 23.79 11.35
C TYR A 67 -4.35 22.30 11.40
N LEU A 68 -5.35 21.90 12.20
CA LEU A 68 -5.82 20.51 12.27
C LEU A 68 -6.36 20.03 10.92
N PHE A 69 -7.13 20.86 10.22
CA PHE A 69 -7.66 20.52 8.89
C PHE A 69 -6.55 20.35 7.85
N VAL A 70 -5.57 21.28 7.81
CA VAL A 70 -4.42 21.17 6.91
C VAL A 70 -3.59 19.92 7.22
N ALA A 71 -3.32 19.65 8.50
CA ALA A 71 -2.61 18.44 8.91
C ALA A 71 -3.36 17.16 8.51
N PHE A 72 -4.68 17.13 8.68
CA PHE A 72 -5.54 16.03 8.25
C PHE A 72 -5.43 15.78 6.74
N LEU A 73 -5.50 16.83 5.92
CA LEU A 73 -5.35 16.72 4.46
C LEU A 73 -3.95 16.19 4.09
N LEU A 74 -2.89 16.75 4.66
CA LEU A 74 -1.51 16.31 4.39
C LEU A 74 -1.30 14.85 4.76
N MET A 75 -1.81 14.43 5.92
CA MET A 75 -1.72 13.07 6.43
C MET A 75 -2.49 12.08 5.54
N THR A 76 -3.72 12.43 5.18
CA THR A 76 -4.57 11.63 4.29
C THR A 76 -3.93 11.48 2.91
N LEU A 77 -3.46 12.58 2.31
CA LEU A 77 -2.80 12.56 1.00
C LEU A 77 -1.50 11.76 1.01
N ASN A 78 -0.72 11.85 2.10
CA ASN A 78 0.53 11.10 2.23
C ASN A 78 0.25 9.59 2.33
N LEU A 79 -0.74 9.18 3.13
CA LEU A 79 -1.19 7.79 3.20
C LEU A 79 -1.72 7.29 1.85
N PHE A 80 -2.48 8.10 1.10
CA PHE A 80 -2.90 7.75 -0.27
C PHE A 80 -1.73 7.60 -1.24
N LEU A 81 -0.76 8.51 -1.19
CA LEU A 81 0.42 8.44 -2.03
C LEU A 81 1.18 7.12 -1.79
N ILE A 82 1.37 6.75 -0.52
CA ILE A 82 1.99 5.48 -0.11
C ILE A 82 1.17 4.30 -0.63
N LEU A 83 -0.15 4.32 -0.46
CA LEU A 83 -1.03 3.24 -0.91
C LEU A 83 -0.97 3.04 -2.42
N ILE A 84 -1.12 4.11 -3.20
CA ILE A 84 -1.08 4.05 -4.66
C ILE A 84 0.31 3.62 -5.14
N PHE A 85 1.38 4.14 -4.51
CA PHE A 85 2.75 3.72 -4.81
C PHE A 85 2.95 2.23 -4.55
N TYR A 86 2.45 1.72 -3.43
CA TYR A 86 2.49 0.30 -3.08
C TYR A 86 1.72 -0.55 -4.09
N ILE A 87 0.46 -0.20 -4.40
CA ILE A 87 -0.36 -0.95 -5.36
C ILE A 87 0.34 -1.00 -6.72
N LYS A 88 0.83 0.13 -7.23
CA LYS A 88 1.46 0.21 -8.56
C LYS A 88 2.79 -0.55 -8.63
N ASN A 89 3.63 -0.48 -7.59
CA ASN A 89 4.90 -1.22 -7.59
C ASN A 89 4.70 -2.72 -7.32
N LYS A 90 3.68 -3.14 -6.56
CA LYS A 90 3.35 -4.57 -6.40
C LYS A 90 3.10 -5.26 -7.74
N GLN A 91 2.70 -4.50 -8.77
CA GLN A 91 2.50 -5.04 -10.12
C GLN A 91 3.78 -5.23 -10.93
N GLU A 92 4.92 -4.76 -10.46
CA GLU A 92 6.19 -4.80 -11.17
C GLU A 92 7.24 -5.57 -10.35
N VAL A 93 7.22 -6.89 -10.48
CA VAL A 93 8.05 -7.85 -9.73
C VAL A 93 9.56 -7.56 -9.84
N THR A 94 10.00 -6.88 -10.89
CA THR A 94 11.42 -6.78 -11.28
C THR A 94 12.26 -5.75 -10.49
N LYS A 95 11.68 -4.90 -9.62
CA LYS A 95 12.41 -3.80 -8.95
C LYS A 95 12.14 -3.62 -7.44
N GLN A 96 11.93 -4.73 -6.73
CA GLN A 96 11.49 -4.73 -5.33
C GLN A 96 12.44 -4.03 -4.34
N LYS A 97 13.76 -4.03 -4.57
CA LYS A 97 14.73 -3.33 -3.69
C LYS A 97 14.58 -1.80 -3.74
N GLU A 98 14.44 -1.21 -4.93
CA GLU A 98 14.32 0.25 -5.11
C GLU A 98 12.97 0.77 -4.57
N MET A 99 11.91 -0.04 -4.72
CA MET A 99 10.61 0.18 -4.08
C MET A 99 10.73 0.24 -2.56
N ASN A 100 11.39 -0.74 -1.94
CA ASN A 100 11.51 -0.81 -0.48
C ASN A 100 12.20 0.44 0.09
N TYR A 101 13.30 0.91 -0.52
CA TYR A 101 13.98 2.13 -0.06
C TYR A 101 13.09 3.37 -0.16
N SER A 102 12.36 3.52 -1.26
CA SER A 102 11.46 4.66 -1.47
C SER A 102 10.28 4.63 -0.48
N MET A 103 9.70 3.45 -0.26
CA MET A 103 8.60 3.26 0.69
C MET A 103 9.03 3.50 2.13
N ILE A 104 10.24 3.05 2.52
CA ILE A 104 10.83 3.35 3.82
C ILE A 104 11.00 4.86 3.99
N ALA A 105 11.51 5.57 2.98
CA ALA A 105 11.66 7.03 3.05
C ALA A 105 10.31 7.74 3.27
N PHE A 106 9.27 7.34 2.53
CA PHE A 106 7.93 7.93 2.65
C PHE A 106 7.35 7.70 4.06
N LEU A 107 7.51 6.49 4.59
CA LEU A 107 7.05 6.12 5.94
C LEU A 107 7.80 6.87 7.03
N VAL A 108 9.13 6.95 6.93
CA VAL A 108 9.96 7.68 7.91
C VAL A 108 9.54 9.15 7.94
N LEU A 109 9.33 9.78 6.78
CA LEU A 109 8.88 11.17 6.69
C LEU A 109 7.52 11.36 7.37
N LEU A 110 6.55 10.47 7.13
CA LEU A 110 5.25 10.51 7.80
C LEU A 110 5.40 10.37 9.33
N VAL A 111 6.18 9.38 9.79
CA VAL A 111 6.39 9.11 11.21
C VAL A 111 7.03 10.30 11.92
N VAL A 112 8.06 10.92 11.32
CA VAL A 112 8.71 12.10 11.90
C VAL A 112 7.73 13.26 12.06
N ASN A 113 6.90 13.54 11.05
CA ASN A 113 5.91 14.61 11.12
C ASN A 113 4.82 14.32 12.16
N VAL A 114 4.33 13.08 12.24
CA VAL A 114 3.35 12.66 13.25
C VAL A 114 3.94 12.83 14.65
N ILE A 115 5.14 12.31 14.91
CA ILE A 115 5.79 12.39 16.22
C ILE A 115 5.99 13.85 16.65
N ALA A 116 6.45 14.71 15.74
CA ALA A 116 6.66 16.13 16.03
C ALA A 116 5.35 16.85 16.44
N LEU A 117 4.19 16.42 15.93
CA LEU A 117 2.90 16.98 16.33
C LEU A 117 2.36 16.35 17.64
N MET A 118 2.75 15.11 17.93
CA MET A 118 2.38 14.40 19.16
C MET A 118 3.09 14.93 20.41
N THR A 119 4.11 15.77 20.29
CA THR A 119 4.78 16.37 21.46
C THR A 119 4.03 17.58 22.05
N THR A 120 2.93 18.02 21.44
CA THR A 120 2.15 19.19 21.88
C THR A 120 1.01 18.80 22.81
N ILE A 121 0.47 19.73 23.61
CA ILE A 121 -0.72 19.46 24.45
C ILE A 121 -1.98 19.11 23.62
N ILE A 122 -1.94 19.41 22.31
CA ILE A 122 -2.98 19.18 21.33
C ILE A 122 -2.83 17.80 20.65
N TRP A 123 -1.83 17.01 21.05
CA TRP A 123 -1.60 15.66 20.52
C TRP A 123 -2.83 14.76 20.49
N PRO A 124 -3.79 14.81 21.46
CA PRO A 124 -4.96 13.94 21.39
C PRO A 124 -5.82 14.21 20.15
N LEU A 125 -5.89 15.47 19.70
CA LEU A 125 -6.62 15.84 18.49
C LEU A 125 -5.90 15.35 17.23
N PHE A 126 -4.57 15.50 17.17
CA PHE A 126 -3.79 14.94 16.07
C PHE A 126 -3.90 13.40 16.00
N LEU A 127 -3.97 12.72 17.14
CA LEU A 127 -4.13 11.26 17.16
C LEU A 127 -5.49 10.85 16.59
N LEU A 128 -6.55 11.57 16.98
CA LEU A 128 -7.87 11.34 16.42
C LEU A 128 -7.87 11.54 14.90
N LEU A 129 -7.25 12.61 14.40
CA LEU A 129 -7.13 12.85 12.95
C LEU A 129 -6.32 11.78 12.24
N PHE A 130 -5.26 11.26 12.87
CA PHE A 130 -4.47 10.17 12.30
C PHE A 130 -5.30 8.89 12.14
N ILE A 131 -6.06 8.52 13.18
CA ILE A 131 -6.98 7.37 13.12
C ILE A 131 -8.00 7.57 12.01
N VAL A 132 -8.65 8.74 11.94
CA VAL A 132 -9.65 9.04 10.91
C VAL A 132 -9.04 8.97 9.51
N SER A 133 -7.86 9.56 9.30
CA SER A 133 -7.15 9.53 8.02
C SER A 133 -6.83 8.09 7.60
N MET A 134 -6.33 7.27 8.53
CA MET A 134 -6.03 5.86 8.28
C MET A 134 -7.30 5.08 7.96
N THR A 135 -8.40 5.29 8.68
CA THR A 135 -9.69 4.65 8.41
C THR A 135 -10.20 4.99 7.03
N ILE A 136 -10.16 6.25 6.60
CA ILE A 136 -10.60 6.67 5.26
C ILE A 136 -9.79 5.97 4.17
N VAL A 137 -8.45 5.99 4.30
CA VAL A 137 -7.56 5.36 3.32
C VAL A 137 -7.77 3.84 3.29
N TYR A 138 -7.98 3.21 4.45
CA TYR A 138 -8.27 1.78 4.55
C TYR A 138 -9.59 1.40 3.90
N ILE A 139 -10.68 2.15 4.15
CA ILE A 139 -11.98 1.92 3.51
C ILE A 139 -11.83 2.02 1.99
N ILE A 140 -11.14 3.05 1.50
CA ILE A 140 -10.91 3.21 0.05
C ILE A 140 -10.06 2.07 -0.50
N TYR A 141 -9.03 1.63 0.22
CA TYR A 141 -8.26 0.44 -0.15
C TYR A 141 -9.15 -0.80 -0.26
N VAL A 142 -9.99 -1.08 0.74
CA VAL A 142 -10.89 -2.24 0.75
C VAL A 142 -11.89 -2.17 -0.40
N ILE A 143 -12.53 -1.01 -0.63
CA ILE A 143 -13.46 -0.82 -1.75
C ILE A 143 -12.75 -1.03 -3.08
N THR A 144 -11.56 -0.44 -3.26
CA THR A 144 -10.78 -0.57 -4.49
C THR A 144 -10.36 -2.03 -4.69
N LYS A 145 -9.86 -2.68 -3.65
CA LYS A 145 -9.50 -4.09 -3.67
C LYS A 145 -10.69 -4.95 -4.06
N TYR A 146 -11.84 -4.81 -3.40
CA TYR A 146 -13.05 -5.57 -3.74
C TYR A 146 -13.53 -5.33 -5.19
N LEU A 147 -13.49 -4.08 -5.69
CA LEU A 147 -13.92 -3.74 -7.05
C LEU A 147 -12.98 -4.27 -8.15
N TYR A 148 -11.69 -4.44 -7.87
CA TYR A 148 -10.67 -4.78 -8.88
C TYR A 148 -10.03 -6.15 -8.70
N GLU A 149 -10.09 -6.77 -7.52
CA GLU A 149 -9.44 -8.06 -7.23
C GLU A 149 -10.26 -9.26 -7.74
N GLU A 150 -11.58 -9.12 -7.95
CA GLU A 150 -12.36 -10.09 -8.77
C GLU A 150 -11.86 -10.16 -10.23
N LYS A 151 -11.00 -9.24 -10.68
CA LYS A 151 -10.41 -9.26 -12.03
C LYS A 151 -8.95 -9.71 -12.07
N ASP A 152 -8.28 -9.86 -10.93
CA ASP A 152 -6.83 -9.98 -10.85
C ASP A 152 -6.41 -11.16 -9.94
N GLU A 153 -6.92 -12.36 -10.23
CA GLU A 153 -6.28 -13.62 -9.80
C GLU A 153 -4.89 -13.67 -10.42
N ARG A 154 -3.90 -13.19 -9.66
CA ARG A 154 -2.49 -13.31 -10.01
C ARG A 154 -1.97 -14.60 -9.42
N TYR A 155 -1.56 -15.49 -10.31
CA TYR A 155 -0.89 -16.71 -9.95
C TYR A 155 0.59 -16.43 -9.65
N GLU A 156 1.13 -17.05 -8.61
CA GLU A 156 2.57 -17.09 -8.33
C GLU A 156 3.30 -17.93 -9.40
N GLU A 157 4.60 -17.67 -9.61
CA GLU A 157 5.38 -18.42 -10.60
C GLU A 157 5.57 -19.86 -10.13
N ASN A 158 5.17 -20.82 -10.96
CA ASN A 158 5.04 -22.25 -10.67
C ASN A 158 3.93 -22.59 -9.67
N GLU A 159 2.92 -21.73 -9.50
CA GLU A 159 1.73 -22.09 -8.73
C GLU A 159 0.97 -23.23 -9.42
N THR A 160 0.65 -24.28 -8.66
CA THR A 160 -0.13 -25.41 -9.13
C THR A 160 -1.59 -25.00 -9.28
N VAL A 161 -2.04 -24.92 -10.53
CA VAL A 161 -3.44 -24.63 -10.88
C VAL A 161 -4.32 -25.83 -10.63
N LYS A 162 -3.81 -27.02 -10.96
CA LYS A 162 -4.58 -28.25 -10.85
C LYS A 162 -3.68 -29.47 -10.75
N VAL A 163 -4.06 -30.38 -9.86
CA VAL A 163 -3.57 -31.76 -9.83
C VAL A 163 -4.75 -32.67 -10.10
N GLU A 164 -4.62 -33.58 -11.07
CA GLU A 164 -5.67 -34.55 -11.39
C GLU A 164 -5.06 -35.95 -11.54
N GLY A 165 -5.77 -36.94 -11.01
CA GLY A 165 -5.38 -38.34 -10.98
C GLY A 165 -6.09 -39.07 -9.84
N PRO A 166 -5.81 -40.36 -9.64
CA PRO A 166 -4.94 -41.22 -10.46
C PRO A 166 -5.60 -41.66 -11.78
N PHE A 167 -4.80 -41.69 -12.85
CA PHE A 167 -5.17 -42.28 -14.14
C PHE A 167 -4.50 -43.65 -14.31
N GLN A 168 -5.24 -44.62 -14.84
CA GLN A 168 -4.71 -45.98 -15.06
C GLN A 168 -3.73 -46.08 -16.23
N THR A 169 -3.76 -45.13 -17.17
CA THR A 169 -2.87 -45.11 -18.34
C THR A 169 -2.30 -43.72 -18.58
N LYS A 170 -1.08 -43.68 -19.13
CA LYS A 170 -0.43 -42.43 -19.53
C LYS A 170 -1.25 -41.69 -20.60
N GLU A 171 -1.88 -42.43 -21.50
CA GLU A 171 -2.71 -41.87 -22.57
C GLU A 171 -3.94 -41.15 -22.02
N ALA A 172 -4.53 -41.65 -20.92
CA ALA A 172 -5.66 -41.00 -20.25
C ALA A 172 -5.23 -39.68 -19.58
N ALA A 173 -4.10 -39.69 -18.88
CA ALA A 173 -3.48 -38.49 -18.30
C ALA A 173 -3.13 -37.45 -19.39
N GLU A 174 -2.55 -37.89 -20.50
CA GLU A 174 -2.23 -37.02 -21.63
C GLU A 174 -3.47 -36.43 -22.29
N LYS A 175 -4.53 -37.23 -22.48
CA LYS A 175 -5.79 -36.77 -23.06
C LYS A 175 -6.44 -35.69 -22.17
N TYR A 176 -6.54 -35.96 -20.86
CA TYR A 176 -7.07 -35.00 -19.90
C TYR A 176 -6.29 -33.68 -19.92
N SER A 177 -4.96 -33.76 -19.86
CA SER A 177 -4.12 -32.55 -19.88
C SER A 177 -4.29 -31.72 -21.17
N LYS A 178 -4.48 -32.37 -22.32
CA LYS A 178 -4.74 -31.67 -23.60
C LYS A 178 -6.08 -30.96 -23.59
N GLU A 179 -7.14 -31.60 -23.07
CA GLU A 179 -8.47 -31.01 -22.97
C GLU A 179 -8.48 -29.81 -22.01
N PHE A 180 -7.81 -29.93 -20.87
CA PHE A 180 -7.68 -28.83 -19.92
C PHE A 180 -6.92 -27.64 -20.52
N LEU A 181 -5.74 -27.88 -21.12
CA LEU A 181 -4.97 -26.82 -21.77
C LEU A 181 -5.77 -26.17 -22.91
N ALA A 182 -6.42 -26.95 -23.76
CA ALA A 182 -7.24 -26.41 -24.86
C ALA A 182 -8.36 -25.49 -24.37
N HIS A 183 -8.96 -25.78 -23.21
CA HIS A 183 -10.04 -24.96 -22.66
C HIS A 183 -9.53 -23.71 -21.93
N TRP A 184 -8.40 -23.81 -21.22
CA TRP A 184 -7.96 -22.78 -20.29
C TRP A 184 -6.78 -21.92 -20.78
N THR A 185 -6.00 -22.36 -21.77
CA THR A 185 -4.81 -21.63 -22.25
C THR A 185 -5.14 -20.19 -22.66
N ASP A 186 -6.26 -19.95 -23.32
CA ASP A 186 -6.65 -18.59 -23.75
C ASP A 186 -6.94 -17.66 -22.56
N TYR A 187 -7.55 -18.18 -21.49
CA TYR A 187 -7.81 -17.42 -20.27
C TYR A 187 -6.51 -17.00 -19.58
N PHE A 188 -5.59 -17.94 -19.40
CA PHE A 188 -4.29 -17.69 -18.75
C PHE A 188 -3.36 -16.82 -19.62
N THR A 189 -3.35 -17.02 -20.94
CA THR A 189 -2.55 -16.22 -21.88
C THR A 189 -2.98 -14.76 -21.88
N LYS A 190 -4.30 -14.48 -21.84
CA LYS A 190 -4.82 -13.11 -21.71
C LYS A 190 -4.39 -12.43 -20.41
N LYS A 191 -4.10 -13.21 -19.37
CA LYS A 191 -3.58 -12.74 -18.08
C LYS A 191 -2.03 -12.72 -18.01
N GLY A 192 -1.33 -13.03 -19.11
CA GLY A 192 0.15 -13.01 -19.17
C GLY A 192 0.84 -14.27 -18.65
N TYR A 193 0.09 -15.37 -18.54
CA TYR A 193 0.55 -16.64 -17.99
C TYR A 193 0.50 -17.75 -19.05
N ASN A 194 1.46 -18.68 -18.99
CA ASN A 194 1.49 -19.90 -19.76
C ASN A 194 1.21 -21.10 -18.85
N LEU A 195 0.41 -22.06 -19.31
CA LEU A 195 0.15 -23.29 -18.57
C LEU A 195 1.15 -24.36 -19.00
N VAL A 196 1.83 -24.97 -18.02
CA VAL A 196 2.76 -26.07 -18.24
C VAL A 196 2.25 -27.30 -17.51
N LYS A 197 2.33 -28.46 -18.17
CA LYS A 197 1.91 -29.74 -17.60
C LYS A 197 3.11 -30.60 -17.25
N TYR A 198 2.99 -31.33 -16.14
CA TYR A 198 3.87 -32.39 -15.70
C TYR A 198 3.02 -33.64 -15.54
N ILE A 199 3.51 -34.77 -16.05
CA ILE A 199 2.84 -36.06 -15.95
C ILE A 199 3.81 -37.00 -15.26
N GLU A 200 3.45 -37.44 -14.07
CA GLU A 200 4.27 -38.30 -13.24
C GLU A 200 3.58 -39.63 -12.98
N CYS A 201 4.36 -40.69 -12.84
CA CYS A 201 3.89 -42.03 -12.48
C CYS A 201 4.34 -42.32 -11.05
N ASP A 202 3.41 -42.69 -10.18
CA ASP A 202 3.71 -43.00 -8.80
C ASP A 202 4.26 -44.43 -8.61
N ALA A 203 4.66 -44.74 -7.38
CA ALA A 203 5.20 -46.06 -7.03
C ALA A 203 4.17 -47.21 -7.18
N SER A 204 2.88 -46.88 -7.33
CA SER A 204 1.77 -47.81 -7.53
C SER A 204 1.42 -48.00 -9.01
N ASN A 205 2.23 -47.47 -9.94
CA ASN A 205 1.98 -47.45 -11.38
C ASN A 205 0.75 -46.63 -11.80
N GLU A 206 0.33 -45.67 -10.99
CA GLU A 206 -0.77 -44.75 -11.30
C GLU A 206 -0.23 -43.40 -11.79
N TRP A 207 -0.90 -42.82 -12.78
CA TRP A 207 -0.46 -41.59 -13.45
C TRP A 207 -1.18 -40.36 -12.90
N HIS A 208 -0.44 -39.30 -12.64
CA HIS A 208 -0.95 -38.02 -12.15
C HIS A 208 -0.55 -36.89 -13.10
N VAL A 209 -1.43 -35.92 -13.27
CA VAL A 209 -1.20 -34.70 -14.06
C VAL A 209 -1.15 -33.52 -13.11
N GLU A 210 -0.02 -32.82 -13.11
CA GLU A 210 0.12 -31.52 -12.47
C GLU A 210 0.16 -30.42 -13.53
N ILE A 211 -0.63 -29.37 -13.36
CA ILE A 211 -0.67 -28.21 -14.25
C ILE A 211 -0.28 -26.99 -13.42
N ILE A 212 0.79 -26.33 -13.84
CA ILE A 212 1.33 -25.14 -13.18
C ILE A 212 1.27 -23.93 -14.10
N VAL A 213 1.29 -22.74 -13.50
CA VAL A 213 1.42 -21.47 -14.20
C VAL A 213 2.88 -21.04 -14.30
N GLN A 214 3.31 -20.64 -15.49
CA GLN A 214 4.59 -19.95 -15.72
C GLN A 214 4.35 -18.55 -16.28
N SER A 215 5.20 -17.60 -15.91
CA SER A 215 5.12 -16.25 -16.44
C SER A 215 5.57 -16.20 -17.92
N ILE A 216 4.84 -15.49 -18.78
CA ILE A 216 5.29 -15.22 -20.14
C ILE A 216 6.33 -14.09 -20.05
N LYS A 217 7.61 -14.43 -20.26
CA LYS A 217 8.72 -13.46 -20.30
C LYS A 217 8.70 -12.57 -21.52
#